data_AF-A0A523N8Z7-F1
#
_entry.id   AF-A0A523N8Z7-F1
#
_cell.length_a   1.000
_cell.length_b   1.000
_cell.length_c   1.000
_cell.angle_alpha   90.00
_cell.angle_beta   90.00
_cell.angle_gamma   90.00
#
_symmetry.space_group_name_H-M   'P 1'
#
loop_
_entity.id
_entity.type
_entity.pdbx_description
1 polymer ?
#
loop_
_entity_poly.entity_id
_entity_poly.type
_entity_poly.pdbx_seq_one_letter_code
_entity_poly.pdbx_strand_id
1 'polypeptide(L)'
;MSLLSQPMARWAAFPAMVAVLLMSACGSDEASGPPGNGALGTSFGIWSPGPNDTCPAAVHDQYAVVGPDGKTYPTWHPPTDPATGCTFGHEHGRDPRGSKLYWLVGPIPFGFANDQLDIWDPSLSRHEDHVGHKVEWENDVRMRLADGAVSEIFEITCDFLTKLHQGTHSPDAFVNNLHELAYHIRCSDGTEMHFTIMAAIGTPGEFIRSCDRDVHVQVGVAQPANSPTGGGKRIIPDRTCIEQDVLVAPGATSNFGSIRESWQISQSIRTADGRRLASINPYYQVIDPSRHHDPALPNVMGRPVDVCFETEANGDIAQGGACDESTANGTLTSLPHDDPRSAFRGAQRFVDINSNRITNEDGPEIWYTDPFGKNARTEPFPGSIQQAIAQVNNDIGVLESGPVIGRNRRYYDGGTHSPN
;
A
#
# COMPACT_ATOMS: atom_id res chain seq x y z
N MET A 1 69.09 -15.44 27.55
CA MET A 1 67.80 -15.02 28.11
C MET A 1 67.36 -13.76 27.39
N SER A 2 66.18 -13.81 26.75
CA SER A 2 65.42 -12.78 25.99
C SER A 2 66.15 -11.93 24.93
N LEU A 3 65.94 -12.04 23.61
CA LEU A 3 64.75 -11.97 22.72
C LEU A 3 64.08 -10.58 22.58
N LEU A 4 63.73 -10.31 21.31
CA LEU A 4 62.89 -9.26 20.69
C LEU A 4 63.67 -8.05 20.14
N SER A 5 63.91 -7.81 18.84
CA SER A 5 63.18 -7.95 17.56
C SER A 5 62.10 -6.88 17.30
N GLN A 6 62.34 -5.95 16.36
CA GLN A 6 61.40 -5.45 15.34
C GLN A 6 62.15 -4.72 14.19
N PRO A 7 61.83 -4.94 12.91
CA PRO A 7 62.25 -4.11 11.80
C PRO A 7 61.16 -3.13 11.32
N MET A 8 61.59 -1.97 10.82
CA MET A 8 60.76 -0.92 10.23
C MET A 8 60.17 -1.34 8.88
N ALA A 9 58.85 -1.22 8.72
CA ALA A 9 58.14 -1.38 7.46
C ALA A 9 57.96 -0.02 6.76
N ARG A 10 58.25 -0.02 5.45
CA ARG A 10 58.20 1.11 4.52
C ARG A 10 56.76 1.53 4.24
N TRP A 11 56.54 2.84 4.20
CA TRP A 11 55.32 3.46 3.67
C TRP A 11 55.33 3.39 2.14
N ALA A 12 54.30 2.76 1.56
CA ALA A 12 54.01 2.82 0.14
C ALA A 12 52.89 3.85 -0.10
N ALA A 13 53.15 4.80 -1.00
CA ALA A 13 52.21 5.83 -1.41
C ALA A 13 51.11 5.23 -2.30
N PHE A 14 49.85 5.54 -1.98
CA PHE A 14 48.70 5.30 -2.84
C PHE A 14 48.72 6.25 -4.05
N PRO A 15 48.41 5.81 -5.28
CA PRO A 15 48.18 6.71 -6.39
C PRO A 15 46.77 7.32 -6.28
N ALA A 16 46.71 8.64 -6.45
CA ALA A 16 45.48 9.42 -6.47
C ALA A 16 44.57 8.97 -7.64
N MET A 17 43.36 8.51 -7.32
CA MET A 17 42.28 8.40 -8.30
C MET A 17 41.79 9.80 -8.67
N VAL A 18 41.87 10.11 -9.96
CA VAL A 18 41.28 11.29 -10.58
C VAL A 18 39.76 11.12 -10.55
N ALA A 19 39.09 11.84 -9.65
CA ALA A 19 37.64 11.97 -9.65
C ALA A 19 37.24 12.86 -10.83
N VAL A 20 36.53 12.27 -11.80
CA VAL A 20 35.82 13.03 -12.83
C VAL A 20 34.61 13.68 -12.15
N LEU A 21 34.72 14.98 -11.86
CA LEU A 21 33.60 15.82 -11.44
C LEU A 21 32.63 15.97 -12.62
N LEU A 22 31.55 15.20 -12.63
CA LEU A 22 30.33 15.57 -13.32
C LEU A 22 29.69 16.70 -12.50
N MET A 23 29.66 17.90 -13.08
CA MET A 23 28.98 19.06 -12.51
C MET A 23 27.47 18.78 -12.46
N SER A 24 26.97 18.38 -11.29
CA SER A 24 25.56 18.48 -10.96
C SER A 24 25.23 19.96 -10.74
N ALA A 25 24.44 20.53 -11.64
CA ALA A 25 23.86 21.84 -11.44
C ALA A 25 22.90 21.77 -10.24
N CYS A 26 23.19 22.55 -9.20
CA CYS A 26 22.25 22.87 -8.15
C CYS A 26 21.10 23.68 -8.75
N GLY A 27 19.90 23.11 -8.77
CA GLY A 27 18.64 23.78 -9.04
C GLY A 27 17.58 23.17 -8.15
N SER A 28 17.26 23.86 -7.07
CA SER A 28 16.08 23.61 -6.24
C SER A 28 14.85 24.07 -7.04
N ASP A 29 14.32 23.19 -7.88
CA ASP A 29 13.01 23.37 -8.49
C ASP A 29 12.22 22.07 -8.29
N GLU A 30 11.00 22.25 -7.78
CA GLU A 30 10.03 21.22 -7.50
C GLU A 30 9.78 20.36 -8.75
N ALA A 31 9.79 19.04 -8.59
CA ALA A 31 9.34 18.13 -9.63
C ALA A 31 7.80 18.16 -9.71
N SER A 32 7.27 19.27 -10.19
CA SER A 32 5.91 19.48 -10.68
C SER A 32 6.02 20.01 -12.11
N GLY A 33 6.63 19.20 -12.99
CA GLY A 33 6.66 19.48 -14.41
C GLY A 33 5.37 19.00 -15.09
N PRO A 34 4.88 19.68 -16.16
CA PRO A 34 3.79 19.15 -16.98
C PRO A 34 4.14 17.75 -17.51
N PRO A 35 3.14 16.91 -17.85
CA PRO A 35 3.38 15.57 -18.39
C PRO A 35 4.40 15.64 -19.52
N GLY A 36 5.45 14.82 -19.43
CA GLY A 36 6.48 14.78 -20.47
C GLY A 36 5.86 14.39 -21.82
N ASN A 37 6.49 14.75 -22.93
CA ASN A 37 6.07 14.35 -24.29
C ASN A 37 6.14 12.82 -24.56
N GLY A 38 6.25 11.99 -23.52
CA GLY A 38 6.24 10.54 -23.58
C GLY A 38 4.81 9.96 -23.66
N ALA A 39 4.72 8.65 -23.81
CA ALA A 39 3.44 7.95 -23.74
C ALA A 39 2.82 8.09 -22.33
N LEU A 40 1.50 8.03 -22.24
CA LEU A 40 0.78 8.05 -20.97
C LEU A 40 0.62 6.61 -20.45
N GLY A 41 0.83 6.41 -19.15
CA GLY A 41 0.43 5.18 -18.47
C GLY A 41 -1.09 5.07 -18.43
N THR A 42 -1.62 3.85 -18.35
CA THR A 42 -3.08 3.62 -18.43
C THR A 42 -3.86 4.28 -17.30
N SER A 43 -3.23 4.48 -16.15
CA SER A 43 -3.80 5.13 -14.96
C SER A 43 -3.81 6.66 -15.03
N PHE A 44 -3.14 7.29 -16.01
CA PHE A 44 -3.02 8.75 -16.07
C PHE A 44 -4.28 9.41 -16.65
N GLY A 45 -4.73 10.51 -16.04
CA GLY A 45 -5.87 11.30 -16.52
C GLY A 45 -7.23 10.60 -16.40
N ILE A 46 -7.34 9.55 -15.58
CA ILE A 46 -8.60 8.81 -15.38
C ILE A 46 -9.48 9.42 -14.28
N TRP A 47 -8.91 10.25 -13.41
CA TRP A 47 -9.66 10.93 -12.35
C TRP A 47 -10.48 12.08 -12.93
N SER A 48 -11.69 12.25 -12.41
CA SER A 48 -12.56 13.39 -12.70
C SER A 48 -13.22 13.87 -11.42
N PRO A 49 -13.38 15.19 -11.22
CA PRO A 49 -14.02 15.72 -10.02
C PRO A 49 -15.48 15.26 -9.93
N GLY A 50 -15.85 14.79 -8.75
CA GLY A 50 -17.22 14.53 -8.33
C GLY A 50 -17.95 15.79 -7.83
N PRO A 51 -19.22 15.65 -7.40
CA PRO A 51 -20.05 16.78 -6.99
C PRO A 51 -19.53 17.56 -5.76
N ASN A 52 -18.72 16.91 -4.92
CA ASN A 52 -18.16 17.47 -3.70
C ASN A 52 -16.70 17.95 -3.87
N ASP A 53 -16.13 17.77 -5.06
CA ASP A 53 -14.76 18.15 -5.39
C ASP A 53 -14.72 19.57 -5.95
N THR A 54 -13.66 20.29 -5.61
CA THR A 54 -13.49 21.68 -6.06
C THR A 54 -12.31 21.86 -7.00
N CYS A 55 -11.40 20.88 -7.07
CA CYS A 55 -10.30 20.90 -8.03
C CYS A 55 -10.74 20.43 -9.42
N PRO A 56 -10.30 21.07 -10.51
CA PRO A 56 -10.47 20.52 -11.86
C PRO A 56 -9.47 19.37 -12.11
N ALA A 57 -9.82 18.46 -13.03
CA ALA A 57 -8.95 17.36 -13.49
C ALA A 57 -7.55 17.85 -13.93
N ALA A 58 -7.48 19.00 -14.60
CA ALA A 58 -6.21 19.57 -15.04
C ALA A 58 -5.28 20.04 -13.90
N VAL A 59 -5.79 20.27 -12.69
CA VAL A 59 -4.95 20.53 -11.50
C VAL A 59 -4.46 19.22 -10.91
N HIS A 60 -5.33 18.21 -10.83
CA HIS A 60 -4.98 16.86 -10.39
C HIS A 60 -3.88 16.23 -11.27
N ASP A 61 -4.00 16.35 -12.59
CA ASP A 61 -3.06 15.74 -13.54
C ASP A 61 -1.67 16.41 -13.54
N GLN A 62 -1.47 17.48 -12.77
CA GLN A 62 -0.13 18.06 -12.51
C GLN A 62 0.71 17.20 -11.55
N TYR A 63 0.06 16.34 -10.77
CA TYR A 63 0.71 15.40 -9.86
C TYR A 63 1.10 14.13 -10.60
N ALA A 64 2.16 14.24 -11.39
CA ALA A 64 2.60 13.22 -12.33
C ALA A 64 4.09 12.90 -12.19
N VAL A 65 4.47 11.69 -12.60
CA VAL A 65 5.85 11.22 -12.63
C VAL A 65 6.11 10.40 -13.89
N VAL A 66 7.33 10.46 -14.43
CA VAL A 66 7.76 9.53 -15.48
C VAL A 66 8.26 8.23 -14.83
N GLY A 67 7.59 7.12 -15.13
CA GLY A 67 7.96 5.80 -14.65
C GLY A 67 9.23 5.23 -15.31
N PRO A 68 9.75 4.09 -14.83
CA PRO A 68 10.97 3.47 -15.38
C PRO A 68 10.89 3.09 -16.86
N ASP A 69 9.68 2.92 -17.40
CA ASP A 69 9.42 2.62 -18.81
C ASP A 69 9.30 3.87 -19.70
N GLY A 70 9.47 5.06 -19.12
CA GLY A 70 9.38 6.34 -19.82
C GLY A 70 7.95 6.87 -20.01
N LYS A 71 6.92 6.19 -19.47
CA LYS A 71 5.54 6.70 -19.51
C LYS A 71 5.25 7.66 -18.36
N THR A 72 4.28 8.55 -18.55
CA THR A 72 3.79 9.42 -17.47
C THR A 72 2.66 8.74 -16.69
N TYR A 73 2.80 8.69 -15.37
CA TYR A 73 1.84 8.12 -14.42
C TYR A 73 1.39 9.18 -13.41
N PRO A 74 0.18 9.05 -12.82
CA PRO A 74 -0.13 9.82 -11.63
C PRO A 74 0.80 9.42 -10.48
N THR A 75 0.97 10.31 -9.53
CA THR A 75 1.69 10.05 -8.28
C THR A 75 0.98 10.69 -7.10
N TRP A 76 1.59 10.65 -5.92
CA TRP A 76 1.00 11.21 -4.71
C TRP A 76 0.73 12.71 -4.84
N HIS A 77 -0.44 13.12 -4.34
CA HIS A 77 -0.81 14.51 -4.10
C HIS A 77 -1.42 14.66 -2.70
N PRO A 78 -1.36 15.87 -2.09
CA PRO A 78 -2.11 16.16 -0.88
C PRO A 78 -3.62 16.18 -1.17
N PRO A 79 -4.51 15.94 -0.18
CA PRO A 79 -5.97 15.90 -0.44
C PRO A 79 -6.56 17.26 -0.85
N THR A 80 -5.92 18.34 -0.41
CA THR A 80 -6.15 19.73 -0.85
C THR A 80 -4.93 20.24 -1.60
N ASP A 81 -5.15 20.81 -2.79
CA ASP A 81 -4.11 21.47 -3.56
C ASP A 81 -3.56 22.70 -2.80
N PRO A 82 -2.26 22.75 -2.48
CA PRO A 82 -1.70 23.81 -1.67
C PRO A 82 -1.62 25.16 -2.41
N ALA A 83 -1.65 25.17 -3.75
CA ALA A 83 -1.56 26.39 -4.54
C ALA A 83 -2.90 27.14 -4.63
N THR A 84 -4.01 26.40 -4.73
CA THR A 84 -5.35 26.96 -4.94
C THR A 84 -6.29 26.80 -3.75
N GLY A 85 -6.02 25.85 -2.85
CA GLY A 85 -6.90 25.48 -1.74
C GLY A 85 -8.13 24.66 -2.14
N CYS A 86 -8.21 24.20 -3.40
CA CYS A 86 -9.26 23.28 -3.83
C CYS A 86 -9.01 21.86 -3.31
N THR A 87 -10.07 21.06 -3.24
CA THR A 87 -10.08 19.68 -2.74
C THR A 87 -10.27 18.68 -3.89
N PHE A 88 -9.55 17.55 -3.82
CA PHE A 88 -9.66 16.43 -4.77
C PHE A 88 -10.67 15.35 -4.37
N GLY A 89 -11.25 15.45 -3.17
CA GLY A 89 -12.21 14.47 -2.64
C GLY A 89 -11.59 13.22 -2.05
N HIS A 90 -10.30 12.96 -2.30
CA HIS A 90 -9.62 11.75 -1.88
C HIS A 90 -8.19 12.04 -1.41
N GLU A 91 -7.59 11.07 -0.70
CA GLU A 91 -6.23 11.13 -0.17
C GLU A 91 -5.37 9.98 -0.70
N HIS A 92 -4.05 10.14 -0.70
CA HIS A 92 -3.11 9.07 -1.08
C HIS A 92 -2.21 8.63 0.08
N GLY A 93 -2.64 8.86 1.32
CA GLY A 93 -1.87 8.62 2.52
C GLY A 93 -0.79 9.67 2.74
N ARG A 94 0.34 9.23 3.30
CA ARG A 94 1.41 10.12 3.76
C ARG A 94 2.26 10.62 2.58
N ASP A 95 2.61 11.90 2.59
CA ASP A 95 3.54 12.50 1.63
C ASP A 95 4.86 11.72 1.59
N PRO A 96 5.20 11.04 0.47
CA PRO A 96 6.39 10.19 0.41
C PRO A 96 7.69 10.99 0.58
N ARG A 97 7.69 12.31 0.33
CA ARG A 97 8.88 13.17 0.41
C ARG A 97 9.49 13.24 1.82
N GLY A 98 8.72 12.93 2.86
CA GLY A 98 9.24 12.86 4.23
C GLY A 98 9.96 11.56 4.57
N SER A 99 9.86 10.51 3.74
CA SER A 99 10.60 9.27 3.95
C SER A 99 12.08 9.47 3.67
N LYS A 100 12.94 8.89 4.53
CA LYS A 100 14.38 8.78 4.26
C LYS A 100 14.71 7.91 3.05
N LEU A 101 13.75 7.15 2.52
CA LEU A 101 13.93 6.37 1.30
C LEU A 101 13.60 7.17 0.03
N TYR A 102 12.95 8.33 0.16
CA TYR A 102 12.49 9.11 -1.00
C TYR A 102 13.62 9.58 -1.91
N TRP A 103 14.79 9.93 -1.36
CA TRP A 103 15.93 10.35 -2.19
C TRP A 103 16.45 9.23 -3.10
N LEU A 104 16.23 7.97 -2.72
CA LEU A 104 16.65 6.80 -3.47
C LEU A 104 15.56 6.33 -4.44
N VAL A 105 14.32 6.30 -3.96
CA VAL A 105 13.17 5.74 -4.68
C VAL A 105 12.52 6.76 -5.61
N GLY A 106 12.49 8.03 -5.20
CA GLY A 106 11.77 9.10 -5.88
C GLY A 106 10.24 8.99 -5.73
N PRO A 107 9.49 9.78 -6.53
CA PRO A 107 8.04 9.65 -6.64
C PRO A 107 7.61 8.26 -7.11
N ILE A 108 6.55 7.72 -6.50
CA ILE A 108 6.02 6.39 -6.81
C ILE A 108 5.02 6.53 -7.98
N PRO A 109 5.25 5.90 -9.14
CA PRO A 109 4.27 5.88 -10.22
C PRO A 109 3.10 4.97 -9.83
N PHE A 110 1.88 5.47 -9.94
CA PHE A 110 0.66 4.73 -9.65
C PHE A 110 0.18 4.01 -10.92
N GLY A 111 0.11 2.68 -10.90
CA GLY A 111 -0.35 1.86 -12.04
C GLY A 111 0.79 1.34 -12.94
N PHE A 112 2.04 1.42 -12.50
CA PHE A 112 3.18 0.95 -13.29
C PHE A 112 3.21 -0.57 -13.45
N ALA A 113 2.99 -1.34 -12.38
CA ALA A 113 2.90 -2.80 -12.41
C ALA A 113 1.69 -3.29 -13.21
N ASN A 114 0.59 -2.54 -13.21
CA ASN A 114 -0.57 -2.79 -14.07
C ASN A 114 -0.18 -2.76 -15.56
N ASP A 115 0.52 -1.70 -15.98
CA ASP A 115 1.01 -1.58 -17.36
C ASP A 115 2.04 -2.67 -17.71
N GLN A 116 2.91 -3.06 -16.77
CA GLN A 116 3.84 -4.16 -17.01
C GLN A 116 3.12 -5.51 -17.10
N LEU A 117 2.02 -5.69 -16.36
CA LEU A 117 1.14 -6.86 -16.47
C LEU A 117 0.48 -6.95 -17.85
N ASP A 118 0.04 -5.84 -18.43
CA ASP A 118 -0.51 -5.83 -19.78
C ASP A 118 0.51 -6.26 -20.85
N ILE A 119 1.80 -5.98 -20.64
CA ILE A 119 2.86 -6.40 -21.54
C ILE A 119 3.20 -7.89 -21.32
N TRP A 120 3.28 -8.32 -20.07
CA TRP A 120 3.63 -9.68 -19.69
C TRP A 120 2.55 -10.70 -20.04
N ASP A 121 1.30 -10.41 -19.67
CA ASP A 121 0.13 -11.23 -19.92
C ASP A 121 -1.09 -10.36 -20.26
N PRO A 122 -1.27 -10.01 -21.54
CA PRO A 122 -2.39 -9.19 -21.99
C PRO A 122 -3.78 -9.78 -21.69
N SER A 123 -3.86 -11.09 -21.42
CA SER A 123 -5.12 -11.75 -21.06
C SER A 123 -5.50 -11.57 -19.59
N LEU A 124 -4.56 -11.11 -18.76
CA LEU A 124 -4.69 -10.88 -17.32
C LEU A 124 -4.72 -9.37 -16.99
N SER A 125 -5.17 -8.53 -17.93
CA SER A 125 -5.17 -7.08 -17.77
C SER A 125 -5.93 -6.63 -16.51
N ARG A 126 -5.31 -5.75 -15.74
CA ARG A 126 -5.83 -5.21 -14.50
C ARG A 126 -5.48 -3.73 -14.46
N HIS A 127 -6.48 -2.86 -14.42
CA HIS A 127 -6.31 -1.43 -14.19
C HIS A 127 -6.99 -1.04 -12.90
N GLU A 128 -6.25 -0.36 -12.04
CA GLU A 128 -6.67 0.05 -10.70
C GLU A 128 -7.30 1.42 -10.71
N ASP A 129 -8.25 1.64 -9.79
CA ASP A 129 -8.81 2.96 -9.58
C ASP A 129 -7.76 3.91 -9.00
N HIS A 130 -7.83 5.17 -9.42
CA HIS A 130 -6.85 6.15 -8.99
C HIS A 130 -6.85 6.33 -7.46
N VAL A 131 -8.04 6.48 -6.87
CA VAL A 131 -8.20 6.83 -5.44
C VAL A 131 -7.66 5.75 -4.51
N GLY A 132 -7.58 4.49 -4.93
CA GLY A 132 -7.14 3.39 -4.08
C GLY A 132 -5.65 3.39 -3.73
N HIS A 133 -4.80 4.18 -4.38
CA HIS A 133 -3.35 4.17 -4.09
C HIS A 133 -3.02 4.85 -2.75
N LYS A 134 -2.53 4.10 -1.76
CA LYS A 134 -2.20 4.62 -0.41
C LYS A 134 -0.76 4.42 -0.02
N VAL A 135 -0.09 5.53 0.28
CA VAL A 135 1.31 5.59 0.68
C VAL A 135 1.42 5.68 2.19
N GLU A 136 2.35 4.93 2.77
CA GLU A 136 2.77 5.08 4.15
C GLU A 136 4.27 4.83 4.30
N TRP A 137 4.89 5.49 5.27
CA TRP A 137 6.29 5.32 5.62
C TRP A 137 6.53 5.58 7.11
N GLU A 138 7.65 5.08 7.61
CA GLU A 138 8.21 5.49 8.90
C GLU A 138 9.73 5.40 8.84
N ASN A 139 10.40 6.37 9.44
CA ASN A 139 11.87 6.41 9.51
C ASN A 139 12.35 5.97 10.89
N ASP A 140 13.57 5.44 10.97
CA ASP A 140 14.27 5.10 12.21
C ASP A 140 13.47 4.16 13.14
N VAL A 141 12.71 3.23 12.55
CA VAL A 141 11.93 2.26 13.30
C VAL A 141 12.86 1.26 13.95
N ARG A 142 12.81 1.17 15.28
CA ARG A 142 13.45 0.10 16.04
C ARG A 142 12.71 -1.21 15.85
N MET A 143 13.41 -2.20 15.28
CA MET A 143 12.86 -3.53 15.06
C MET A 143 12.99 -4.38 16.33
N ARG A 144 11.97 -5.19 16.61
CA ARG A 144 12.02 -6.18 17.69
C ARG A 144 12.46 -7.52 17.12
N LEU A 145 13.58 -8.04 17.64
CA LEU A 145 14.06 -9.37 17.29
C LEU A 145 13.16 -10.44 17.92
N ALA A 146 12.98 -11.58 17.24
CA ALA A 146 12.10 -12.67 17.68
C ALA A 146 12.50 -13.28 19.04
N ASP A 147 13.76 -13.15 19.46
CA ASP A 147 14.23 -13.59 20.78
C ASP A 147 14.53 -12.39 21.68
N GLY A 148 13.73 -12.22 22.74
CA GLY A 148 13.77 -11.06 23.64
C GLY A 148 15.12 -10.84 24.31
N ALA A 149 15.94 -11.87 24.49
CA ALA A 149 17.29 -11.74 25.05
C ALA A 149 18.32 -11.15 24.07
N VAL A 150 18.09 -11.28 22.76
CA VAL A 150 18.97 -10.74 21.70
C VAL A 150 18.59 -9.31 21.33
N SER A 151 17.32 -8.93 21.57
CA SER A 151 16.78 -7.61 21.26
C SER A 151 17.43 -6.44 22.01
N GLU A 152 18.05 -6.69 23.16
CA GLU A 152 18.77 -5.65 23.92
C GLU A 152 20.23 -5.45 23.48
N ILE A 153 20.77 -6.34 22.64
CA ILE A 153 22.18 -6.33 22.22
C ILE A 153 22.35 -5.81 20.78
N PHE A 154 21.35 -5.99 19.92
CA PHE A 154 21.38 -5.55 18.52
C PHE A 154 20.23 -4.58 18.23
N GLU A 155 20.53 -3.29 18.20
CA GLU A 155 19.60 -2.25 17.74
C GLU A 155 19.59 -2.21 16.21
N ILE A 156 18.58 -2.81 15.60
CA ILE A 156 18.32 -2.67 14.17
C ILE A 156 17.28 -1.58 13.98
N THR A 157 17.67 -0.54 13.25
CA THR A 157 16.77 0.53 12.83
C THR A 157 16.47 0.38 11.35
N CYS A 158 15.21 0.53 10.97
CA CYS A 158 14.77 0.43 9.58
C CYS A 158 13.95 1.65 9.18
N ASP A 159 14.15 2.09 7.95
CA ASP A 159 13.25 2.99 7.25
C ASP A 159 12.33 2.15 6.36
N PHE A 160 11.04 2.49 6.34
CA PHE A 160 10.03 1.85 5.50
C PHE A 160 9.36 2.89 4.63
N LEU A 161 9.09 2.55 3.37
CA LEU A 161 8.20 3.30 2.46
C LEU A 161 7.41 2.28 1.64
N THR A 162 6.09 2.37 1.69
CA THR A 162 5.23 1.44 0.97
C THR A 162 4.03 2.13 0.38
N LYS A 163 3.55 1.61 -0.75
CA LYS A 163 2.27 1.93 -1.34
C LYS A 163 1.52 0.64 -1.64
N LEU A 164 0.27 0.54 -1.20
CA LEU A 164 -0.65 -0.49 -1.68
C LEU A 164 -1.83 0.18 -2.37
N HIS A 165 -2.29 -0.37 -3.48
CA HIS A 165 -3.62 -0.04 -3.98
C HIS A 165 -4.69 -0.77 -3.15
N GLN A 166 -5.47 0.00 -2.38
CA GLN A 166 -6.53 -0.43 -1.49
C GLN A 166 -7.87 0.13 -1.97
N GLY A 167 -8.47 -0.51 -2.97
CA GLY A 167 -9.80 -0.17 -3.50
C GLY A 167 -10.93 -0.50 -2.51
N THR A 168 -11.08 0.29 -1.46
CA THR A 168 -12.07 0.09 -0.39
C THR A 168 -13.42 0.74 -0.66
N HIS A 169 -13.64 1.27 -1.87
CA HIS A 169 -14.84 2.03 -2.22
C HIS A 169 -15.81 1.30 -3.16
N SER A 170 -15.35 0.24 -3.82
CA SER A 170 -16.06 -0.45 -4.90
C SER A 170 -16.23 -1.95 -4.60
N PRO A 171 -17.10 -2.68 -5.33
CA PRO A 171 -17.22 -4.12 -5.17
C PRO A 171 -16.07 -4.92 -5.80
N ASP A 172 -15.14 -4.29 -6.53
CA ASP A 172 -14.05 -4.95 -7.27
C ASP A 172 -13.27 -5.92 -6.38
N ALA A 173 -12.87 -5.43 -5.21
CA ALA A 173 -12.11 -6.17 -4.22
C ALA A 173 -12.86 -7.37 -3.60
N PHE A 174 -14.14 -7.59 -3.87
CA PHE A 174 -14.83 -8.82 -3.46
C PHE A 174 -14.41 -10.02 -4.33
N VAL A 175 -14.05 -9.79 -5.59
CA VAL A 175 -13.67 -10.85 -6.55
C VAL A 175 -12.25 -10.72 -7.09
N ASN A 176 -11.67 -9.52 -7.08
CA ASN A 176 -10.36 -9.22 -7.66
C ASN A 176 -9.25 -9.19 -6.60
N ASN A 177 -8.31 -10.13 -6.68
CA ASN A 177 -7.24 -10.27 -5.69
C ASN A 177 -5.93 -9.60 -6.10
N LEU A 178 -5.86 -8.94 -7.26
CA LEU A 178 -4.62 -8.36 -7.78
C LEU A 178 -4.52 -6.87 -7.43
N HIS A 179 -3.49 -6.54 -6.64
CA HIS A 179 -3.26 -5.19 -6.16
C HIS A 179 -1.81 -4.72 -6.33
N GLU A 180 -1.60 -3.52 -6.89
CA GLU A 180 -0.24 -2.98 -7.04
C GLU A 180 0.37 -2.64 -5.67
N LEU A 181 1.56 -3.15 -5.44
CA LEU A 181 2.36 -2.96 -4.25
C LEU A 181 3.73 -2.41 -4.63
N ALA A 182 4.07 -1.23 -4.10
CA ALA A 182 5.45 -0.76 -3.99
C ALA A 182 5.91 -0.92 -2.54
N TYR A 183 7.06 -1.55 -2.32
CA TYR A 183 7.58 -1.81 -0.99
C TYR A 183 9.08 -1.58 -0.94
N HIS A 184 9.50 -0.73 -0.01
CA HIS A 184 10.87 -0.29 0.17
C HIS A 184 11.23 -0.35 1.65
N ILE A 185 12.39 -0.95 1.94
CA ILE A 185 12.96 -1.02 3.28
C ILE A 185 14.47 -0.88 3.18
N ARG A 186 15.06 -0.16 4.13
CA ARG A 186 16.50 -0.17 4.40
C ARG A 186 16.72 -0.23 5.90
N CYS A 187 17.60 -1.11 6.34
CA CYS A 187 17.92 -1.31 7.76
C CYS A 187 19.41 -1.13 8.03
N SER A 188 19.75 -0.83 9.29
CA SER A 188 21.13 -0.65 9.75
C SER A 188 21.97 -1.93 9.73
N ASP A 189 21.37 -3.11 9.54
CA ASP A 189 22.04 -4.41 9.43
C ASP A 189 22.41 -4.80 7.99
N GLY A 190 22.14 -3.91 7.01
CA GLY A 190 22.35 -4.18 5.58
C GLY A 190 21.15 -4.82 4.88
N THR A 191 20.06 -5.11 5.59
CA THR A 191 18.79 -5.50 4.94
C THR A 191 18.28 -4.33 4.10
N GLU A 192 18.20 -4.53 2.79
CA GLU A 192 17.64 -3.56 1.86
C GLU A 192 16.93 -4.26 0.71
N MET A 193 15.70 -3.84 0.43
CA MET A 193 14.96 -4.30 -0.74
C MET A 193 13.97 -3.22 -1.21
N HIS A 194 13.86 -3.10 -2.53
CA HIS A 194 12.98 -2.19 -3.23
C HIS A 194 12.31 -2.96 -4.35
N PHE A 195 11.00 -3.12 -4.28
CA PHE A 195 10.29 -3.75 -5.38
C PHE A 195 8.90 -3.17 -5.62
N THR A 196 8.46 -3.30 -6.86
CA THR A 196 7.10 -3.01 -7.30
C THR A 196 6.53 -4.26 -8.00
N ILE A 197 5.36 -4.71 -7.58
CA ILE A 197 4.70 -5.93 -8.07
C ILE A 197 3.17 -5.77 -8.08
N MET A 198 2.50 -6.60 -8.87
CA MET A 198 1.09 -6.95 -8.71
C MET A 198 0.98 -8.06 -7.65
N ALA A 199 0.60 -7.69 -6.43
CA ALA A 199 0.40 -8.62 -5.34
C ALA A 199 -0.93 -9.37 -5.53
N ALA A 200 -0.88 -10.70 -5.63
CA ALA A 200 -2.06 -11.56 -5.54
C ALA A 200 -2.38 -11.83 -4.06
N ILE A 201 -3.51 -11.34 -3.56
CA ILE A 201 -3.86 -11.34 -2.12
C ILE A 201 -4.95 -12.39 -1.85
N GLY A 202 -4.51 -13.57 -1.40
CA GLY A 202 -5.37 -14.72 -1.14
C GLY A 202 -6.01 -15.30 -2.41
N THR A 203 -7.17 -15.92 -2.24
CA THR A 203 -7.93 -16.59 -3.31
C THR A 203 -8.76 -15.57 -4.11
N PRO A 204 -8.70 -15.58 -5.45
CA PRO A 204 -9.57 -14.73 -6.28
C PRO A 204 -11.03 -15.22 -6.23
N GLY A 205 -11.99 -14.31 -6.40
CA GLY A 205 -13.43 -14.63 -6.29
C GLY A 205 -13.97 -14.75 -4.87
N GLU A 206 -13.12 -14.58 -3.85
CA GLU A 206 -13.42 -14.82 -2.45
C GLU A 206 -12.76 -13.79 -1.52
N PHE A 207 -13.35 -13.55 -0.35
CA PHE A 207 -12.68 -12.89 0.78
C PHE A 207 -12.98 -13.63 2.10
N ILE A 208 -12.25 -13.28 3.17
CA ILE A 208 -12.51 -13.77 4.53
C ILE A 208 -13.35 -12.75 5.30
N ARG A 209 -14.40 -13.21 5.98
CA ARG A 209 -15.27 -12.33 6.77
C ARG A 209 -14.50 -11.64 7.91
N SER A 210 -14.81 -10.36 8.15
CA SER A 210 -14.11 -9.57 9.17
C SER A 210 -14.40 -9.99 10.62
N CYS A 211 -15.67 -10.18 10.96
CA CYS A 211 -16.12 -10.55 12.31
C CYS A 211 -15.93 -12.05 12.64
N ASP A 212 -15.69 -12.90 11.63
CA ASP A 212 -15.34 -14.31 11.80
C ASP A 212 -14.31 -14.72 10.74
N ARG A 213 -13.05 -14.84 11.18
CA ARG A 213 -11.90 -15.01 10.30
C ARG A 213 -11.70 -16.44 9.80
N ASP A 214 -12.55 -17.38 10.23
CA ASP A 214 -12.57 -18.75 9.75
C ASP A 214 -13.58 -18.93 8.59
N VAL A 215 -14.40 -17.91 8.31
CA VAL A 215 -15.39 -17.97 7.24
C VAL A 215 -14.86 -17.35 5.95
N HIS A 216 -14.80 -18.19 4.91
CA HIS A 216 -14.50 -17.82 3.54
C HIS A 216 -15.81 -17.53 2.78
N VAL A 217 -15.96 -16.31 2.27
CA VAL A 217 -17.13 -15.86 1.51
C VAL A 217 -16.81 -15.94 0.02
N GLN A 218 -17.43 -16.92 -0.65
CA GLN A 218 -17.39 -17.02 -2.12
C GLN A 218 -18.36 -16.00 -2.72
N VAL A 219 -17.84 -15.10 -3.55
CA VAL A 219 -18.64 -14.01 -4.13
C VAL A 219 -18.96 -14.29 -5.59
N GLY A 220 -17.99 -14.76 -6.37
CA GLY A 220 -18.22 -15.02 -7.79
C GLY A 220 -16.95 -15.35 -8.56
N VAL A 221 -17.07 -15.27 -9.88
CA VAL A 221 -15.94 -15.50 -10.79
C VAL A 221 -14.91 -14.40 -10.58
N ALA A 222 -13.65 -14.81 -10.44
CA ALA A 222 -12.50 -13.92 -10.40
C ALA A 222 -12.54 -12.88 -11.53
N GLN A 223 -12.12 -11.66 -11.24
CA GLN A 223 -11.92 -10.62 -12.25
C GLN A 223 -10.52 -10.06 -12.10
N PRO A 224 -9.62 -10.28 -13.08
CA PRO A 224 -9.78 -11.15 -14.26
C PRO A 224 -9.97 -12.64 -13.93
N ALA A 225 -10.57 -13.41 -14.84
CA ALA A 225 -10.93 -14.82 -14.60
C ALA A 225 -9.72 -15.76 -14.41
N ASN A 226 -8.58 -15.41 -14.98
CA ASN A 226 -7.30 -16.12 -14.86
C ASN A 226 -6.41 -15.58 -13.73
N SER A 227 -6.95 -14.80 -12.79
CA SER A 227 -6.20 -14.29 -11.65
C SER A 227 -5.56 -15.44 -10.85
N PRO A 228 -4.25 -15.38 -10.56
CA PRO A 228 -3.59 -16.40 -9.76
C PRO A 228 -4.00 -16.32 -8.29
N THR A 229 -4.11 -17.46 -7.62
CA THR A 229 -4.11 -17.50 -6.15
C THR A 229 -2.75 -17.04 -5.64
N GLY A 230 -2.77 -16.16 -4.64
CA GLY A 230 -1.56 -15.72 -3.95
C GLY A 230 -1.57 -16.02 -2.47
N GLY A 231 -0.55 -15.53 -1.77
CA GLY A 231 -0.46 -15.64 -0.32
C GLY A 231 -1.32 -14.60 0.41
N GLY A 232 -1.41 -14.73 1.73
CA GLY A 232 -2.15 -13.78 2.56
C GLY A 232 -3.66 -13.89 2.39
N LYS A 233 -4.39 -12.80 2.66
CA LYS A 233 -5.86 -12.77 2.62
C LYS A 233 -6.43 -11.36 2.60
N ARG A 234 -7.57 -11.22 1.92
CA ARG A 234 -8.45 -10.05 2.00
C ARG A 234 -9.50 -10.35 3.05
N ILE A 235 -9.56 -9.53 4.09
CA ILE A 235 -10.55 -9.59 5.16
C ILE A 235 -11.47 -8.40 4.99
N ILE A 236 -12.74 -8.65 4.73
CA ILE A 236 -13.71 -7.63 4.33
C ILE A 236 -15.00 -7.82 5.17
N PRO A 237 -15.65 -6.74 5.63
CA PRO A 237 -16.93 -6.84 6.31
C PRO A 237 -18.05 -7.24 5.35
N ASP A 238 -19.00 -8.02 5.84
CA ASP A 238 -20.24 -8.33 5.16
C ASP A 238 -21.47 -8.00 6.02
N ARG A 239 -22.67 -8.14 5.45
CA ARG A 239 -23.94 -7.89 6.14
C ARG A 239 -24.06 -8.66 7.47
N THR A 240 -23.51 -9.88 7.55
CA THR A 240 -23.50 -10.65 8.80
C THR A 240 -22.75 -9.93 9.92
N CYS A 241 -21.62 -9.27 9.62
CA CYS A 241 -20.91 -8.47 10.62
C CYS A 241 -21.70 -7.23 11.06
N ILE A 242 -22.47 -6.65 10.15
CA ILE A 242 -23.36 -5.52 10.46
C ILE A 242 -24.44 -5.96 11.45
N GLU A 243 -25.16 -7.02 11.13
CA GLU A 243 -26.27 -7.54 11.95
C GLU A 243 -25.82 -8.06 13.32
N GLN A 244 -24.63 -8.67 13.38
CA GLN A 244 -24.13 -9.26 14.63
C GLN A 244 -23.58 -8.22 15.61
N ASP A 245 -22.84 -7.24 15.09
CA ASP A 245 -21.95 -6.42 15.91
C ASP A 245 -22.23 -4.91 15.79
N VAL A 246 -22.94 -4.45 14.77
CA VAL A 246 -23.21 -3.02 14.53
C VAL A 246 -24.65 -2.65 14.85
N LEU A 247 -25.63 -3.38 14.31
CA LEU A 247 -27.03 -3.22 14.67
C LEU A 247 -27.25 -3.90 16.03
N VAL A 248 -27.54 -3.10 17.05
CA VAL A 248 -27.63 -3.57 18.42
C VAL A 248 -28.89 -3.03 19.09
N ALA A 249 -29.34 -3.72 20.13
CA ALA A 249 -30.49 -3.29 20.92
C ALA A 249 -30.35 -1.83 21.41
N PRO A 250 -31.46 -1.08 21.50
CA PRO A 250 -31.47 0.28 22.05
C PRO A 250 -30.74 0.36 23.40
N GLY A 251 -29.75 1.26 23.50
CA GLY A 251 -28.93 1.46 24.70
C GLY A 251 -27.68 0.58 24.79
N ALA A 252 -27.45 -0.34 23.85
CA ALA A 252 -26.16 -0.99 23.65
C ALA A 252 -25.21 -0.13 22.79
N THR A 253 -23.94 -0.51 22.71
CA THR A 253 -22.94 0.18 21.89
C THR A 253 -22.53 -0.70 20.72
N SER A 254 -22.59 -0.15 19.50
CA SER A 254 -22.13 -0.81 18.29
C SER A 254 -20.61 -1.04 18.32
N ASN A 255 -20.17 -2.21 17.85
CA ASN A 255 -18.76 -2.54 17.70
C ASN A 255 -18.30 -2.31 16.25
N PHE A 256 -17.98 -1.06 15.90
CA PHE A 256 -17.43 -0.74 14.57
C PHE A 256 -16.04 -1.36 14.31
N GLY A 257 -15.37 -1.91 15.33
CA GLY A 257 -14.12 -2.66 15.14
C GLY A 257 -14.32 -3.96 14.35
N SER A 258 -15.53 -4.53 14.36
CA SER A 258 -15.86 -5.76 13.63
C SER A 258 -15.95 -5.55 12.12
N ILE A 259 -16.14 -4.31 11.66
CA ILE A 259 -16.33 -4.01 10.24
C ILE A 259 -15.06 -3.49 9.55
N ARG A 260 -13.90 -3.61 10.18
CA ARG A 260 -12.60 -3.18 9.64
C ARG A 260 -12.17 -4.05 8.44
N GLU A 261 -11.61 -3.43 7.40
CA GLU A 261 -10.93 -4.17 6.33
C GLU A 261 -9.46 -4.45 6.67
N SER A 262 -8.98 -5.64 6.32
CA SER A 262 -7.57 -6.05 6.43
C SER A 262 -7.08 -6.69 5.14
N TRP A 263 -5.98 -6.17 4.61
CA TRP A 263 -5.32 -6.58 3.39
C TRP A 263 -3.98 -7.18 3.75
N GLN A 264 -3.97 -8.49 3.99
CA GLN A 264 -2.80 -9.19 4.48
C GLN A 264 -1.98 -9.69 3.31
N ILE A 265 -0.82 -9.11 3.10
CA ILE A 265 0.08 -9.50 2.02
C ILE A 265 0.92 -10.69 2.47
N SER A 266 1.19 -11.60 1.53
CA SER A 266 2.30 -12.54 1.66
C SER A 266 2.90 -12.79 0.28
N GLN A 267 4.00 -12.10 0.00
CA GLN A 267 4.64 -12.09 -1.33
C GLN A 267 6.10 -12.44 -1.23
N SER A 268 6.64 -12.98 -2.32
CA SER A 268 8.04 -13.34 -2.41
C SER A 268 8.58 -13.07 -3.80
N ILE A 269 9.79 -12.54 -3.87
CA ILE A 269 10.56 -12.47 -5.10
C ILE A 269 11.27 -13.81 -5.31
N ARG A 270 11.12 -14.41 -6.49
CA ARG A 270 11.64 -15.75 -6.81
C ARG A 270 12.29 -15.82 -8.18
N THR A 271 13.37 -16.59 -8.26
CA THR A 271 13.96 -17.03 -9.53
C THR A 271 13.06 -18.05 -10.25
N ALA A 272 13.35 -18.33 -11.51
CA ALA A 272 12.57 -19.26 -12.34
C ALA A 272 12.55 -20.71 -11.80
N ASP A 273 13.60 -21.14 -11.10
CA ASP A 273 13.68 -22.45 -10.42
C ASP A 273 13.00 -22.46 -9.03
N GLY A 274 12.39 -21.35 -8.62
CA GLY A 274 11.60 -21.24 -7.39
C GLY A 274 12.38 -20.83 -6.15
N ARG A 275 13.71 -20.63 -6.23
CA ARG A 275 14.50 -20.11 -5.11
C ARG A 275 14.00 -18.72 -4.72
N ARG A 276 13.72 -18.55 -3.42
CA ARG A 276 13.30 -17.27 -2.85
C ARG A 276 14.50 -16.34 -2.74
N LEU A 277 14.31 -15.09 -3.13
CA LEU A 277 15.29 -14.00 -3.00
C LEU A 277 14.91 -13.05 -1.88
N ALA A 278 13.62 -12.72 -1.79
CA ALA A 278 13.06 -11.89 -0.72
C ALA A 278 11.61 -12.29 -0.43
N SER A 279 11.10 -11.94 0.75
CA SER A 279 9.66 -12.03 1.09
C SER A 279 9.23 -11.01 2.12
N ILE A 280 7.96 -10.62 2.02
CA ILE A 280 7.29 -9.63 2.86
C ILE A 280 5.90 -10.10 3.30
N ASN A 281 5.46 -9.72 4.51
CA ASN A 281 4.09 -9.94 4.98
C ASN A 281 3.42 -8.70 5.64
N PRO A 282 3.43 -7.49 5.02
CA PRO A 282 2.74 -6.33 5.59
C PRO A 282 1.22 -6.50 5.57
N TYR A 283 0.53 -6.01 6.61
CA TYR A 283 -0.93 -5.99 6.66
C TYR A 283 -1.43 -4.57 6.61
N TYR A 284 -2.20 -4.22 5.59
CA TYR A 284 -2.77 -2.89 5.41
C TYR A 284 -4.20 -2.89 5.90
N GLN A 285 -4.58 -1.85 6.62
CA GLN A 285 -5.76 -1.89 7.46
C GLN A 285 -6.57 -0.63 7.22
N VAL A 286 -7.90 -0.77 7.09
CA VAL A 286 -8.82 0.37 6.95
C VAL A 286 -9.87 0.27 8.04
N ILE A 287 -9.82 1.20 8.98
CA ILE A 287 -10.65 1.22 10.20
C ILE A 287 -12.08 1.67 9.89
N ASP A 288 -12.23 2.58 8.92
CA ASP A 288 -13.46 3.27 8.55
C ASP A 288 -13.90 2.93 7.10
N PRO A 289 -13.99 1.64 6.70
CA PRO A 289 -14.21 1.30 5.31
C PRO A 289 -15.54 1.84 4.80
N SER A 290 -15.57 2.21 3.52
CA SER A 290 -16.73 2.84 2.89
C SER A 290 -17.73 1.86 2.27
N ARG A 291 -17.54 0.56 2.51
CA ARG A 291 -18.37 -0.52 1.96
C ARG A 291 -18.42 -1.71 2.89
N HIS A 292 -19.43 -2.54 2.69
CA HIS A 292 -19.46 -3.93 3.14
C HIS A 292 -20.11 -4.79 2.04
N HIS A 293 -19.81 -6.08 2.02
CA HIS A 293 -20.44 -7.02 1.10
C HIS A 293 -21.88 -7.32 1.55
N ASP A 294 -22.85 -7.14 0.65
CA ASP A 294 -24.24 -7.52 0.90
C ASP A 294 -24.86 -8.09 -0.39
N PRO A 295 -25.07 -9.42 -0.48
CA PRO A 295 -25.59 -10.04 -1.69
C PRO A 295 -27.04 -9.64 -2.02
N ALA A 296 -27.77 -9.00 -1.11
CA ALA A 296 -29.13 -8.54 -1.33
C ALA A 296 -29.21 -7.16 -2.02
N LEU A 297 -28.09 -6.42 -2.07
CA LEU A 297 -28.03 -5.08 -2.64
C LEU A 297 -27.47 -5.05 -4.07
N PRO A 298 -27.78 -4.00 -4.86
CA PRO A 298 -27.14 -3.79 -6.15
C PRO A 298 -25.61 -3.83 -6.04
N ASN A 299 -24.95 -4.44 -7.03
CA ASN A 299 -23.50 -4.64 -7.02
C ASN A 299 -22.95 -5.42 -5.82
N VAL A 300 -23.80 -6.18 -5.12
CA VAL A 300 -23.49 -6.96 -3.92
C VAL A 300 -22.79 -6.15 -2.82
N MET A 301 -23.11 -4.86 -2.72
CA MET A 301 -22.40 -3.91 -1.87
C MET A 301 -23.37 -3.00 -1.12
N GLY A 302 -23.18 -2.91 0.20
CA GLY A 302 -23.81 -1.91 1.05
C GLY A 302 -22.84 -0.83 1.49
N ARG A 303 -23.38 0.30 1.98
CA ARG A 303 -22.60 1.40 2.56
C ARG A 303 -22.78 1.41 4.08
N PRO A 304 -21.71 1.39 4.88
CA PRO A 304 -21.83 1.48 6.34
C PRO A 304 -22.54 2.76 6.83
N VAL A 305 -22.52 3.85 6.06
CA VAL A 305 -23.28 5.06 6.42
C VAL A 305 -24.79 4.83 6.35
N ASP A 306 -25.28 3.99 5.42
CA ASP A 306 -26.71 3.72 5.28
C ASP A 306 -27.23 2.95 6.50
N VAL A 307 -26.40 2.04 7.04
CA VAL A 307 -26.65 1.28 8.27
C VAL A 307 -26.91 2.19 9.47
N CYS A 308 -26.30 3.39 9.50
CA CYS A 308 -26.54 4.35 10.58
C CYS A 308 -27.96 4.91 10.63
N PHE A 309 -28.74 4.73 9.56
CA PHE A 309 -30.14 5.15 9.48
C PHE A 309 -31.10 3.95 9.47
N GLU A 310 -30.59 2.73 9.59
CA GLU A 310 -31.41 1.53 9.65
C GLU A 310 -32.05 1.35 11.04
N THR A 311 -33.24 0.74 11.04
CA THR A 311 -33.88 0.23 12.25
C THR A 311 -34.48 -1.12 11.92
N GLU A 312 -34.00 -2.16 12.58
CA GLU A 312 -34.51 -3.51 12.37
C GLU A 312 -35.90 -3.69 13.01
N ALA A 313 -36.61 -4.74 12.60
CA ALA A 313 -37.95 -5.03 13.10
C ALA A 313 -38.01 -5.31 14.61
N ASN A 314 -36.90 -5.77 15.20
CA ASN A 314 -36.72 -5.96 16.64
C ASN A 314 -36.34 -4.67 17.40
N GLY A 315 -36.14 -3.55 16.68
CA GLY A 315 -35.74 -2.26 17.21
C GLY A 315 -34.22 -2.04 17.28
N ASP A 316 -33.41 -2.97 16.76
CA ASP A 316 -31.95 -2.81 16.74
C ASP A 316 -31.55 -1.69 15.78
N ILE A 317 -30.58 -0.88 16.23
CA ILE A 317 -30.07 0.29 15.51
C ILE A 317 -28.55 0.39 15.72
N ALA A 318 -27.85 1.08 14.82
CA ALA A 318 -26.45 1.44 15.05
C ALA A 318 -26.37 2.65 15.99
N GLN A 319 -25.51 2.60 17.00
CA GLN A 319 -25.39 3.64 18.04
C GLN A 319 -23.93 3.84 18.43
N GLY A 320 -23.53 5.10 18.59
CA GLY A 320 -22.17 5.45 18.98
C GLY A 320 -21.24 5.71 17.80
N GLY A 321 -20.03 6.19 18.14
CA GLY A 321 -18.88 6.22 17.23
C GLY A 321 -19.17 6.87 15.88
N ALA A 322 -18.84 6.14 14.81
CA ALA A 322 -18.94 6.61 13.42
C ALA A 322 -20.39 6.93 12.99
N CYS A 323 -21.40 6.27 13.57
CA CYS A 323 -22.79 6.57 13.25
C CYS A 323 -23.31 7.81 13.96
N ASP A 324 -22.92 8.05 15.22
CA ASP A 324 -23.27 9.31 15.90
C ASP A 324 -22.64 10.52 15.19
N GLU A 325 -21.41 10.36 14.68
CA GLU A 325 -20.75 11.37 13.84
C GLU A 325 -21.53 11.60 12.53
N SER A 326 -21.79 10.53 11.77
CA SER A 326 -22.42 10.63 10.44
C SER A 326 -23.89 11.07 10.49
N THR A 327 -24.61 10.77 11.56
CA THR A 327 -26.02 11.17 11.74
C THR A 327 -26.18 12.53 12.43
N ALA A 328 -25.05 13.17 12.80
CA ALA A 328 -25.01 14.33 13.67
C ALA A 328 -25.84 14.11 14.96
N ASN A 329 -25.54 13.03 15.68
CA ASN A 329 -26.22 12.57 16.88
C ASN A 329 -27.74 12.37 16.67
N GLY A 330 -28.11 11.72 15.56
CA GLY A 330 -29.50 11.42 15.20
C GLY A 330 -30.33 12.62 14.71
N THR A 331 -29.71 13.78 14.44
CA THR A 331 -30.43 14.94 13.89
C THR A 331 -30.68 14.84 12.39
N LEU A 332 -29.88 14.04 11.67
CA LEU A 332 -30.08 13.73 10.27
C LEU A 332 -30.94 12.47 10.12
N THR A 333 -31.76 12.44 9.07
CA THR A 333 -32.57 11.26 8.69
C THR A 333 -31.98 10.48 7.51
N SER A 334 -30.97 11.04 6.85
CA SER A 334 -30.17 10.40 5.81
C SER A 334 -28.88 11.18 5.57
N LEU A 335 -27.86 10.51 5.01
CA LEU A 335 -26.63 11.11 4.55
C LEU A 335 -26.11 10.34 3.32
N PRO A 336 -25.79 11.01 2.19
CA PRO A 336 -25.16 10.34 1.06
C PRO A 336 -23.82 9.71 1.43
N HIS A 337 -23.49 8.56 0.86
CA HIS A 337 -22.23 7.85 1.14
C HIS A 337 -20.96 8.62 0.74
N ASP A 338 -21.06 9.47 -0.27
CA ASP A 338 -20.01 10.34 -0.78
C ASP A 338 -20.02 11.72 -0.11
N ASP A 339 -20.84 11.93 0.93
CA ASP A 339 -20.84 13.18 1.68
C ASP A 339 -19.59 13.28 2.59
N PRO A 340 -18.84 14.40 2.56
CA PRO A 340 -17.66 14.59 3.42
C PRO A 340 -17.92 14.54 4.93
N ARG A 341 -19.19 14.59 5.36
CA ARG A 341 -19.58 14.41 6.76
C ARG A 341 -19.63 12.93 7.18
N SER A 342 -19.65 11.99 6.24
CA SER A 342 -19.64 10.55 6.55
C SER A 342 -18.34 10.16 7.24
N ALA A 343 -18.42 9.45 8.36
CA ALA A 343 -17.25 8.90 9.02
C ALA A 343 -16.64 7.72 8.25
N PHE A 344 -17.40 7.09 7.32
CA PHE A 344 -17.00 5.89 6.58
C PHE A 344 -16.36 6.22 5.23
N ARG A 345 -15.25 6.96 5.28
CA ARG A 345 -14.55 7.48 4.08
C ARG A 345 -13.31 6.68 3.69
N GLY A 346 -13.01 5.60 4.41
CA GLY A 346 -11.85 4.75 4.21
C GLY A 346 -10.51 5.42 4.52
N ALA A 347 -10.45 6.60 5.13
CA ALA A 347 -9.21 7.38 5.27
C ALA A 347 -8.43 7.09 6.57
N GLN A 348 -9.02 6.39 7.53
CA GLN A 348 -8.34 6.00 8.75
C GLN A 348 -7.67 4.63 8.57
N ARG A 349 -6.36 4.66 8.29
CA ARG A 349 -5.59 3.49 7.89
C ARG A 349 -4.35 3.28 8.74
N PHE A 350 -3.80 2.06 8.68
CA PHE A 350 -2.46 1.77 9.18
C PHE A 350 -1.87 0.52 8.54
N VAL A 351 -0.57 0.33 8.74
CA VAL A 351 0.16 -0.84 8.24
C VAL A 351 0.86 -1.55 9.39
N ASP A 352 0.59 -2.85 9.55
CA ASP A 352 1.40 -3.74 10.38
C ASP A 352 2.56 -4.24 9.52
N ILE A 353 3.79 -3.85 9.83
CA ILE A 353 4.97 -4.34 9.12
C ILE A 353 5.33 -5.70 9.69
N ASN A 354 5.27 -6.76 8.89
CA ASN A 354 5.67 -8.10 9.34
C ASN A 354 6.57 -8.79 8.33
N SER A 355 7.48 -9.62 8.84
CA SER A 355 8.34 -10.56 8.12
C SER A 355 9.06 -9.95 6.92
N ASN A 356 10.23 -9.37 7.12
CA ASN A 356 11.09 -8.88 6.04
C ASN A 356 12.31 -9.79 5.89
N ARG A 357 12.30 -10.70 4.91
CA ARG A 357 13.36 -11.70 4.73
C ARG A 357 14.04 -11.57 3.38
N ILE A 358 15.35 -11.71 3.35
CA ILE A 358 16.22 -11.74 2.17
C ILE A 358 17.12 -12.97 2.26
N THR A 359 17.25 -13.68 1.15
CA THR A 359 18.10 -14.86 0.96
C THR A 359 18.88 -14.73 -0.35
N ASN A 360 19.67 -13.66 -0.47
CA ASN A 360 20.35 -13.23 -1.70
C ASN A 360 21.87 -13.00 -1.51
N GLU A 361 22.49 -13.64 -0.52
CA GLU A 361 23.90 -13.45 -0.13
C GLU A 361 24.90 -13.57 -1.31
N ASP A 362 24.71 -14.56 -2.20
CA ASP A 362 25.59 -14.79 -3.36
C ASP A 362 25.02 -14.26 -4.70
N GLY A 363 23.88 -13.56 -4.67
CA GLY A 363 23.19 -13.10 -5.87
C GLY A 363 23.52 -11.64 -6.24
N PRO A 364 23.17 -11.17 -7.45
CA PRO A 364 23.25 -9.75 -7.80
C PRO A 364 22.28 -8.90 -6.98
N GLU A 365 22.54 -7.60 -6.92
CA GLU A 365 21.62 -6.63 -6.29
C GLU A 365 20.40 -6.32 -7.15
N ILE A 366 20.54 -6.38 -8.47
CA ILE A 366 19.47 -6.07 -9.42
C ILE A 366 18.91 -7.35 -10.03
N TRP A 367 17.59 -7.47 -9.96
CA TRP A 367 16.81 -8.54 -10.56
C TRP A 367 15.69 -7.97 -11.41
N TYR A 368 15.38 -8.62 -12.51
CA TYR A 368 14.19 -8.35 -13.32
C TYR A 368 13.21 -9.50 -13.12
N THR A 369 12.00 -9.22 -12.66
CA THR A 369 10.94 -10.21 -12.39
C THR A 369 9.75 -9.98 -13.31
N ASP A 370 8.90 -10.98 -13.46
CA ASP A 370 7.56 -10.71 -13.98
C ASP A 370 6.77 -9.85 -12.96
N PRO A 371 5.59 -9.32 -13.34
CA PRO A 371 4.80 -8.44 -12.46
C PRO A 371 4.38 -9.10 -11.14
N PHE A 372 4.40 -10.43 -11.03
CA PHE A 372 4.09 -11.15 -9.79
C PHE A 372 5.31 -11.43 -8.92
N GLY A 373 6.48 -10.86 -9.25
CA GLY A 373 7.73 -11.08 -8.53
C GLY A 373 8.37 -12.44 -8.81
N LYS A 374 7.94 -13.17 -9.84
CA LYS A 374 8.50 -14.48 -10.20
C LYS A 374 9.47 -14.36 -11.36
N ASN A 375 10.08 -15.47 -11.75
CA ASN A 375 10.96 -15.57 -12.90
C ASN A 375 12.16 -14.60 -12.87
N ALA A 376 12.69 -14.30 -11.68
CA ALA A 376 13.79 -13.36 -11.49
C ALA A 376 15.03 -13.73 -12.33
N ARG A 377 15.57 -12.74 -13.07
CA ARG A 377 16.76 -12.84 -13.95
C ARG A 377 17.61 -11.58 -13.83
N THR A 378 18.82 -11.60 -14.39
CA THR A 378 19.74 -10.44 -14.39
C THR A 378 19.59 -9.52 -15.61
N GLU A 379 18.82 -9.95 -16.61
CA GLU A 379 18.55 -9.19 -17.82
C GLU A 379 17.06 -8.88 -17.94
N PRO A 380 16.70 -7.69 -18.44
CA PRO A 380 15.30 -7.31 -18.64
C PRO A 380 14.63 -8.18 -19.70
N PHE A 381 13.30 -8.32 -19.59
CA PHE A 381 12.46 -9.00 -20.58
C PHE A 381 11.11 -8.26 -20.72
N PRO A 382 10.30 -8.55 -21.76
CA PRO A 382 9.02 -7.87 -21.94
C PRO A 382 8.11 -7.98 -20.71
N GLY A 383 7.67 -6.83 -20.18
CA GLY A 383 6.85 -6.74 -18.98
C GLY A 383 7.60 -7.00 -17.67
N SER A 384 8.93 -7.08 -17.70
CA SER A 384 9.72 -7.26 -16.48
C SER A 384 9.81 -5.97 -15.66
N ILE A 385 9.70 -6.10 -14.34
CA ILE A 385 9.95 -5.01 -13.39
C ILE A 385 11.32 -5.22 -12.76
N GLN A 386 12.12 -4.15 -12.75
CA GLN A 386 13.39 -4.12 -12.03
C GLN A 386 13.14 -4.05 -10.52
N GLN A 387 13.80 -4.94 -9.78
CA GLN A 387 13.81 -5.03 -8.32
C GLN A 387 15.25 -4.86 -7.82
N ALA A 388 15.43 -4.20 -6.68
CA ALA A 388 16.71 -4.13 -5.98
C ALA A 388 16.63 -4.92 -4.66
N ILE A 389 17.57 -5.82 -4.43
CA ILE A 389 17.62 -6.73 -3.28
C ILE A 389 19.08 -6.85 -2.82
N ALA A 390 19.39 -6.43 -1.61
CA ALA A 390 20.76 -6.49 -1.08
C ALA A 390 21.36 -7.89 -1.07
N GLN A 391 22.68 -7.97 -1.16
CA GLN A 391 23.46 -9.22 -1.11
C GLN A 391 23.61 -9.71 0.34
N VAL A 392 22.50 -10.05 0.98
CA VAL A 392 22.47 -10.48 2.38
C VAL A 392 21.62 -11.73 2.56
N ASN A 393 21.84 -12.41 3.68
CA ASN A 393 20.91 -13.40 4.21
C ASN A 393 20.54 -13.00 5.63
N ASN A 394 19.27 -12.61 5.82
CA ASN A 394 18.74 -12.23 7.12
C ASN A 394 17.66 -13.22 7.61
N ASP A 395 17.59 -14.42 7.02
CA ASP A 395 16.60 -15.48 7.34
C ASP A 395 16.91 -16.21 8.67
N ILE A 396 17.34 -15.44 9.67
CA ILE A 396 17.62 -15.86 11.05
C ILE A 396 16.54 -15.37 12.03
N GLY A 397 15.38 -14.94 11.52
CA GLY A 397 14.21 -14.54 12.34
C GLY A 397 14.27 -13.12 12.92
N VAL A 398 15.19 -12.29 12.46
CA VAL A 398 15.50 -10.96 13.02
C VAL A 398 14.37 -9.93 12.76
N LEU A 399 13.66 -10.04 11.63
CA LEU A 399 12.63 -9.08 11.22
C LEU A 399 11.24 -9.72 11.07
N GLU A 400 10.87 -10.64 11.97
CA GLU A 400 9.59 -11.34 11.91
C GLU A 400 8.39 -10.47 12.26
N SER A 401 8.53 -9.62 13.28
CA SER A 401 7.49 -8.67 13.71
C SER A 401 8.06 -7.25 13.71
N GLY A 402 7.47 -6.37 12.90
CA GLY A 402 7.78 -4.95 12.86
C GLY A 402 6.75 -4.10 13.61
N PRO A 403 6.86 -2.77 13.51
CA PRO A 403 5.93 -1.84 14.14
C PRO A 403 4.57 -1.84 13.45
N VAL A 404 3.62 -1.21 14.13
CA VAL A 404 2.44 -0.63 13.48
C VAL A 404 2.75 0.82 13.11
N ILE A 405 2.61 1.18 11.84
CA ILE A 405 2.82 2.54 11.34
C ILE A 405 1.49 3.14 10.88
N GLY A 406 1.28 4.44 11.17
CA GLY A 406 0.10 5.18 10.70
C GLY A 406 -1.14 5.17 11.60
N ARG A 407 -1.23 4.30 12.62
CA ARG A 407 -2.45 4.07 13.43
C ARG A 407 -3.13 5.32 14.00
N ASN A 408 -2.37 6.33 14.37
CA ASN A 408 -2.87 7.56 14.99
C ASN A 408 -2.86 8.77 14.04
N ARG A 409 -2.62 8.55 12.74
CA ARG A 409 -2.55 9.62 11.73
C ARG A 409 -3.92 9.83 11.10
N ARG A 410 -4.13 11.06 10.64
CA ARG A 410 -5.27 11.43 9.80
C ARG A 410 -4.69 11.95 8.49
N TYR A 411 -5.05 11.30 7.39
CA TYR A 411 -4.62 11.69 6.04
C TYR A 411 -5.70 12.49 5.30
N TYR A 412 -6.88 12.61 5.91
CA TYR A 412 -8.02 13.31 5.35
C TYR A 412 -8.14 14.74 5.89
N ASP A 413 -8.77 15.58 5.09
CA ASP A 413 -9.24 16.91 5.45
C ASP A 413 -10.78 16.96 5.42
N GLY A 414 -11.35 18.17 5.55
CA GLY A 414 -12.80 18.36 5.50
C GLY A 414 -13.43 18.07 4.12
N GLY A 415 -12.64 17.91 3.06
CA GLY A 415 -13.09 17.62 1.71
C GLY A 415 -12.95 16.14 1.32
N THR A 416 -12.27 15.31 2.10
CA THR A 416 -12.09 13.88 1.76
C THR A 416 -13.39 13.09 2.00
N HIS A 417 -13.85 12.33 1.02
CA HIS A 417 -15.08 11.54 1.06
C HIS A 417 -14.95 10.28 0.20
N SER A 418 -15.94 9.38 0.25
CA SER A 418 -15.98 8.26 -0.69
C SER A 418 -16.34 8.74 -2.10
N PRO A 419 -15.76 8.18 -3.18
CA PRO A 419 -14.80 7.08 -3.20
C PRO A 419 -13.39 7.51 -2.75
N ASN A 420 -12.81 6.75 -1.81
CA ASN A 420 -11.45 6.93 -1.30
C ASN A 420 -10.85 5.61 -0.82
#